data_AF-A0A7W0VSY1-F1
#
_entry.id   AF-A0A7W0VSY1-F1
#
_cell.length_a   1.000
_cell.length_b   1.000
_cell.length_c   1.000
_cell.angle_alpha   90.00
_cell.angle_beta   90.00
_cell.angle_gamma   90.00
#
_symmetry.space_group_name_H-M   'P 1'
#
loop_
_entity.id
_entity.type
_entity.pdbx_description
1 polymer ?
#
loop_
_entity_poly.entity_id
_entity_poly.type
_entity_poly.pdbx_seq_one_letter_code
_entity_poly.pdbx_strand_id
1 'polypeptide(L)'
;MVREPWLNIGLFLASCVTTYLVGGVYFAATLMGILACHEAGHYVTGRLRGVDVSLPYFIPLPPGISLGTLGAVIRMKKPINERGILFDVGASGPIAGLIVAIPLLVIGLHLSPIAPIDPEGSIEGNSILYALLKYAVFGRWLPGEGVDVHLHPTALAAWVGLLVTAINLMPIGQLDGGHIARAALGDRHERWSARLNIVLPVIGLVVGGIMFLAARDAGKDVGDALYYAKDGVIPWAIWAVLLGVMRRSAGEYHPPVDETPLDGKRRVLAIVMLVIFVLIVTPVPFRSAL
;
A
#
# COMPACT_ATOMS: atom_id res chain seq x y z
N MET A 1 9.93 28.08 -14.69
CA MET A 1 8.82 27.40 -15.38
C MET A 1 7.63 27.39 -14.44
N VAL A 2 6.73 28.38 -14.60
CA VAL A 2 5.52 28.53 -13.79
C VAL A 2 4.60 27.36 -14.14
N ARG A 3 4.41 26.41 -13.21
CA ARG A 3 3.48 25.29 -13.43
C ARG A 3 2.10 25.74 -12.98
N GLU A 4 1.14 25.69 -13.89
CA GLU A 4 -0.24 26.09 -13.64
C GLU A 4 -0.85 25.21 -12.54
N PRO A 5 -1.20 25.76 -11.36
CA PRO A 5 -1.81 24.99 -10.27
C PRO A 5 -3.14 24.34 -10.70
N TRP A 6 -3.76 24.89 -11.75
CA TRP A 6 -5.00 24.41 -12.37
C TRP A 6 -4.93 22.97 -12.86
N LEU A 7 -3.78 22.51 -13.39
CA LEU A 7 -3.65 21.12 -13.81
C LEU A 7 -3.72 20.17 -12.61
N ASN A 8 -3.05 20.49 -11.51
CA ASN A 8 -3.06 19.65 -10.31
C ASN A 8 -4.46 19.60 -9.69
N ILE A 9 -5.12 20.75 -9.63
CA ILE A 9 -6.51 20.86 -9.15
C ILE A 9 -7.45 20.06 -10.05
N GLY A 10 -7.36 20.22 -11.37
CA GLY A 10 -8.19 19.51 -12.33
C GLY A 10 -8.01 17.99 -12.24
N LEU A 11 -6.77 17.52 -12.13
CA LEU A 11 -6.46 16.09 -11.95
C LEU A 11 -6.94 15.53 -10.61
N PHE A 12 -6.83 16.31 -9.53
CA PHE A 12 -7.39 15.94 -8.23
C PHE A 12 -8.91 15.81 -8.29
N LEU A 13 -9.60 16.81 -8.85
CA LEU A 13 -11.05 16.78 -9.02
C LEU A 13 -11.50 15.62 -9.91
N ALA A 14 -10.80 15.36 -11.02
CA ALA A 14 -11.05 14.22 -11.87
C ALA A 14 -10.90 12.90 -11.10
N SER A 15 -9.87 12.77 -10.26
CA SER A 15 -9.65 11.59 -9.41
C SER A 15 -10.74 11.42 -8.35
N CYS A 16 -11.23 12.51 -7.76
CA CYS A 16 -12.38 12.48 -6.88
C CYS A 16 -13.64 11.98 -7.61
N VAL A 17 -13.89 12.46 -8.84
CA VAL A 17 -15.05 12.05 -9.63
C VAL A 17 -14.95 10.58 -10.02
N THR A 18 -13.82 10.12 -10.56
CA THR A 18 -13.66 8.71 -10.95
C THR A 18 -13.75 7.77 -9.76
N THR A 19 -13.19 8.16 -8.61
CA THR A 19 -13.29 7.39 -7.36
C THR A 19 -14.72 7.37 -6.81
N TYR A 20 -15.45 8.48 -6.93
CA TYR A 20 -16.87 8.56 -6.58
C TYR A 20 -17.72 7.62 -7.43
N LEU A 21 -17.44 7.54 -8.74
CA LEU A 21 -18.15 6.63 -9.65
C LEU A 21 -17.89 5.14 -9.32
N VAL A 22 -16.80 4.82 -8.63
CA VAL A 22 -16.48 3.44 -8.22
C VAL A 22 -17.18 3.04 -6.91
N GLY A 23 -17.10 3.88 -5.87
CA GLY A 23 -17.54 3.48 -4.52
C GLY A 23 -18.49 4.47 -3.81
N GLY A 24 -18.94 5.51 -4.51
CA GLY A 24 -19.78 6.55 -3.94
C GLY A 24 -19.02 7.54 -3.06
N VAL A 25 -19.78 8.42 -2.39
CA VAL A 25 -19.22 9.58 -1.67
C VAL A 25 -18.33 9.18 -0.50
N TYR A 26 -18.74 8.20 0.30
CA TYR A 26 -17.99 7.77 1.48
C TYR A 26 -16.66 7.11 1.11
N PHE A 27 -16.66 6.27 0.06
CA PHE A 27 -15.44 5.66 -0.44
C PHE A 27 -14.48 6.72 -0.97
N ALA A 28 -14.96 7.61 -1.85
CA ALA A 28 -14.13 8.62 -2.50
C ALA A 28 -13.57 9.64 -1.53
N ALA A 29 -14.39 10.18 -0.61
CA ALA A 29 -13.93 11.12 0.39
C ALA A 29 -12.86 10.50 1.30
N THR A 30 -13.04 9.23 1.68
CA THR A 30 -12.08 8.51 2.53
C THR A 30 -10.77 8.24 1.79
N LEU A 31 -10.83 7.62 0.61
CA LEU A 31 -9.63 7.25 -0.14
C LEU A 31 -8.85 8.49 -0.58
N MET A 32 -9.53 9.50 -1.16
CA MET A 32 -8.88 10.73 -1.59
C MET A 32 -8.32 11.53 -0.42
N GLY A 33 -8.98 11.51 0.74
CA GLY A 33 -8.47 12.13 1.97
C GLY A 33 -7.18 11.49 2.44
N ILE A 34 -7.11 10.16 2.48
CA ILE A 34 -5.90 9.42 2.86
C ILE A 34 -4.75 9.72 1.89
N LEU A 35 -5.00 9.62 0.58
CA LEU A 35 -3.99 9.87 -0.44
C LEU A 35 -3.50 11.33 -0.42
N ALA A 36 -4.41 12.29 -0.25
CA ALA A 36 -4.04 13.70 -0.14
C ALA A 36 -3.20 13.99 1.10
N CYS A 37 -3.53 13.39 2.25
CA CYS A 37 -2.74 13.52 3.46
C CYS A 37 -1.36 12.85 3.33
N HIS A 38 -1.28 11.70 2.66
CA HIS A 38 0.00 11.04 2.33
C HIS A 38 0.92 11.97 1.53
N GLU A 39 0.43 12.50 0.40
CA GLU A 39 1.23 13.41 -0.42
C GLU A 39 1.52 14.74 0.28
N ALA A 40 0.59 15.26 1.08
CA ALA A 40 0.82 16.44 1.88
C ALA A 40 1.96 16.23 2.88
N GLY A 41 2.10 15.03 3.45
CA GLY A 41 3.22 14.65 4.32
C GLY A 41 4.57 14.83 3.63
N HIS A 42 4.72 14.30 2.41
CA HIS A 42 5.91 14.49 1.59
C HIS A 42 6.15 15.95 1.24
N TYR A 43 5.10 16.66 0.80
CA TYR A 43 5.19 18.06 0.38
C TYR A 43 5.64 18.96 1.54
N VAL A 44 4.98 18.84 2.70
CA VAL A 44 5.30 19.65 3.89
C VAL A 44 6.71 19.37 4.36
N THR A 45 7.09 18.09 4.50
CA THR A 45 8.43 17.71 4.96
C THR A 45 9.51 18.16 3.98
N GLY A 46 9.27 17.98 2.67
CA GLY A 46 10.18 18.46 1.63
C GLY A 46 10.40 19.96 1.70
N ARG A 47 9.33 20.75 1.86
CA ARG A 47 9.41 22.21 2.02
C ARG A 47 10.15 22.62 3.30
N LEU A 48 9.87 21.98 4.43
CA LEU A 48 10.54 22.24 5.71
C LEU A 48 12.04 21.90 5.65
N ARG A 49 12.43 20.93 4.83
CA ARG A 49 13.82 20.54 4.60
C ARG A 49 14.49 21.28 3.42
N GLY A 50 13.83 22.27 2.84
CA GLY A 50 14.39 23.08 1.75
C GLY A 50 14.51 22.36 0.40
N VAL A 51 13.83 21.21 0.23
CA VAL A 51 13.78 20.47 -1.03
C VAL A 51 12.72 21.06 -1.96
N ASP A 52 13.06 21.23 -3.23
CA ASP A 52 12.12 21.73 -4.24
C ASP A 52 11.18 20.61 -4.72
N VAL A 53 10.08 20.45 -3.99
CA VAL A 53 8.99 19.50 -4.27
C VAL A 53 7.88 20.12 -5.11
N SER A 54 7.34 19.37 -6.08
CA SER A 54 6.13 19.79 -6.81
C SER A 54 4.86 19.60 -5.96
N LEU A 55 3.77 20.24 -6.37
CA LEU A 55 2.45 19.80 -5.95
C LEU A 55 2.18 18.36 -6.44
N PRO A 56 1.31 17.60 -5.76
CA PRO A 56 0.99 16.24 -6.15
C PRO A 56 0.17 16.20 -7.44
N TYR A 57 0.51 15.26 -8.31
CA TYR A 57 -0.28 14.93 -9.50
C TYR A 57 -1.10 13.68 -9.20
N PHE A 58 -2.41 13.86 -8.99
CA PHE A 58 -3.32 12.73 -8.89
C PHE A 58 -3.59 12.15 -10.26
N ILE A 59 -3.60 10.82 -10.38
CA ILE A 59 -3.79 10.16 -11.66
C ILE A 59 -5.17 9.47 -11.62
N PRO A 60 -6.20 10.05 -12.26
CA PRO A 60 -7.51 9.42 -12.32
C PRO A 60 -7.43 8.20 -13.23
N LEU A 61 -8.20 7.16 -12.90
CA LEU A 61 -8.45 6.05 -13.81
C LEU A 61 -9.94 5.90 -14.07
N PRO A 62 -10.33 5.53 -15.30
CA PRO A 62 -11.72 5.19 -15.60
C PRO A 62 -12.29 4.15 -14.62
N PRO A 63 -13.58 4.28 -14.23
CA PRO A 63 -14.26 3.26 -13.46
C PRO A 63 -14.17 1.90 -14.16
N GLY A 64 -13.95 0.82 -13.39
CA GLY A 64 -13.83 -0.55 -13.90
C GLY A 64 -12.41 -0.99 -14.29
N ILE A 65 -11.44 -0.07 -14.35
CA ILE A 65 -10.01 -0.42 -14.56
C ILE A 65 -9.27 -0.57 -13.21
N SER A 66 -9.63 0.25 -12.22
CA SER A 66 -9.07 0.23 -10.88
C SER A 66 -10.08 0.77 -9.86
N LEU A 67 -9.62 1.13 -8.67
CA LEU A 67 -10.37 1.78 -7.60
C LEU A 67 -10.72 3.26 -7.89
N GLY A 68 -10.57 3.71 -9.15
CA GLY A 68 -10.86 5.07 -9.62
C GLY A 68 -9.64 6.00 -9.67
N THR A 69 -8.49 5.59 -9.13
CA THR A 69 -7.23 6.34 -9.20
C THR A 69 -6.02 5.40 -9.13
N LEU A 70 -4.90 5.77 -9.75
CA LEU A 70 -3.58 5.13 -9.51
C LEU A 70 -2.88 5.67 -8.26
N GLY A 71 -3.49 6.63 -7.56
CA GLY A 71 -2.86 7.39 -6.50
C GLY A 71 -2.35 8.74 -7.01
N ALA A 72 -1.34 9.26 -6.32
CA ALA A 72 -0.71 10.52 -6.65
C ALA A 72 0.80 10.37 -6.73
N VAL A 73 1.43 11.26 -7.49
CA VAL A 73 2.88 11.27 -7.66
C VAL A 73 3.39 12.70 -7.44
N ILE A 74 4.29 12.87 -6.48
CA ILE A 74 5.12 14.07 -6.38
C ILE A 74 6.35 13.89 -7.26
N ARG A 75 6.59 14.87 -8.15
CA ARG A 75 7.85 14.92 -8.90
C ARG A 75 8.86 15.76 -8.14
N MET A 76 9.97 15.14 -7.75
CA MET A 76 11.14 15.87 -7.26
C MET A 76 11.85 16.56 -8.44
N LYS A 77 12.15 17.86 -8.32
CA LYS A 77 12.83 18.60 -9.40
C LYS A 77 14.33 18.35 -9.42
N LYS A 78 14.91 17.94 -8.29
CA LYS A 78 16.31 17.56 -8.13
C LYS A 78 16.41 16.32 -7.23
N PRO A 79 17.40 15.44 -7.44
CA PRO A 79 17.71 14.36 -6.51
C PRO A 79 17.98 14.88 -5.10
N ILE A 80 17.50 14.15 -4.09
CA ILE A 80 17.87 14.38 -2.69
C ILE A 80 19.16 13.60 -2.42
N ASN A 81 20.25 14.33 -2.21
CA ASN A 81 21.57 13.72 -1.98
C ASN A 81 21.89 13.58 -0.48
N GLU A 82 21.13 14.23 0.40
CA GLU A 82 21.30 14.14 1.85
C GLU A 82 20.46 13.00 2.42
N ARG A 83 21.11 12.01 3.01
CA ARG A 83 20.49 10.79 3.55
C ARG A 83 19.43 11.09 4.60
N GLY A 84 19.69 12.04 5.49
CA GLY A 84 18.74 12.43 6.53
C GLY A 84 17.46 13.03 5.95
N ILE A 85 17.57 13.84 4.90
CA ILE A 85 16.42 14.45 4.22
C ILE A 85 15.66 13.39 3.41
N LEU A 86 16.37 12.51 2.71
CA LEU A 86 15.77 11.40 1.96
C LEU A 86 14.91 10.53 2.88
N PHE A 87 15.45 10.20 4.05
CA PHE A 87 14.74 9.44 5.07
C PHE A 87 13.48 10.17 5.57
N ASP A 88 13.62 11.44 5.96
CA ASP A 88 12.50 12.21 6.53
C ASP A 88 11.36 12.36 5.51
N VAL A 89 11.68 12.68 4.26
CA VAL A 89 10.68 12.81 3.19
C VAL A 89 10.02 11.45 2.93
N GLY A 90 10.81 10.37 2.79
CA GLY A 90 10.27 9.02 2.57
C GLY A 90 9.36 8.54 3.69
N ALA A 91 9.69 8.79 4.96
CA ALA A 91 8.86 8.37 6.09
C ALA A 91 7.57 9.21 6.24
N SER A 92 7.61 10.50 5.90
CA SER A 92 6.54 11.45 6.22
C SER A 92 5.19 11.15 5.56
N GLY A 93 5.17 10.72 4.28
CA GLY A 93 3.93 10.42 3.57
C GLY A 93 3.18 9.23 4.16
N PRO A 94 3.82 8.06 4.29
CA PRO A 94 3.22 6.88 4.92
C PRO A 94 2.69 7.16 6.34
N ILE A 95 3.43 7.93 7.15
CA ILE A 95 2.98 8.32 8.49
C ILE A 95 1.72 9.19 8.42
N ALA A 96 1.72 10.22 7.57
CA ALA A 96 0.57 11.11 7.42
C ALA A 96 -0.67 10.37 6.89
N GLY A 97 -0.50 9.48 5.92
CA GLY A 97 -1.57 8.63 5.39
C GLY A 97 -2.16 7.71 6.48
N LEU A 98 -1.31 7.04 7.27
CA LEU A 98 -1.77 6.12 8.32
C LEU A 98 -2.48 6.81 9.49
N ILE A 99 -2.04 8.02 9.86
CA ILE A 99 -2.72 8.83 10.90
C ILE A 99 -4.19 9.08 10.52
N VAL A 100 -4.49 9.18 9.23
CA VAL A 100 -5.86 9.35 8.73
C VAL A 100 -6.56 8.02 8.46
N ALA A 101 -5.85 7.06 7.87
CA ALA A 101 -6.42 5.77 7.48
C ALA A 101 -6.89 4.95 8.69
N ILE A 102 -6.12 4.90 9.77
CA ILE A 102 -6.44 4.05 10.94
C ILE A 102 -7.74 4.50 11.63
N PRO A 103 -7.95 5.77 11.99
CA PRO A 103 -9.22 6.22 12.57
C PRO A 103 -10.41 6.00 11.64
N LEU A 104 -10.25 6.29 10.34
CA LEU A 104 -11.33 6.09 9.36
C LEU A 104 -11.66 4.61 9.17
N LEU A 105 -10.66 3.72 9.24
CA LEU A 105 -10.88 2.28 9.23
C LEU A 105 -11.68 1.84 10.45
N VAL A 106 -11.30 2.30 11.65
CA VAL A 106 -12.05 1.99 12.89
C VAL A 106 -13.49 2.48 12.80
N ILE A 107 -13.71 3.73 12.35
CA ILE A 107 -15.06 4.28 12.14
C ILE A 107 -15.82 3.43 11.12
N GLY A 108 -15.20 3.12 9.99
CA GLY A 108 -15.80 2.28 8.95
C GLY A 108 -16.18 0.89 9.47
N LEU A 109 -15.35 0.27 10.29
CA LEU A 109 -15.64 -1.04 10.90
C LEU A 109 -16.85 -0.97 11.82
N HIS A 110 -17.00 0.08 12.64
CA HIS A 110 -18.21 0.26 13.48
C HIS A 110 -19.48 0.48 12.66
N LEU A 111 -19.36 1.01 11.44
CA LEU A 111 -20.48 1.19 10.51
C LEU A 111 -20.77 -0.07 9.67
N SER A 112 -19.93 -1.10 9.75
CA SER A 112 -20.01 -2.30 8.93
C SER A 112 -20.77 -3.41 9.66
N PRO A 113 -21.88 -3.93 9.12
CA PRO A 113 -22.57 -5.07 9.72
C PRO A 113 -21.77 -6.37 9.51
N ILE A 114 -21.99 -7.34 10.39
CA ILE A 114 -21.56 -8.71 10.17
C ILE A 114 -22.68 -9.46 9.45
N ALA A 115 -22.34 -10.14 8.36
CA ALA A 115 -23.31 -10.90 7.59
C ALA A 115 -22.66 -12.17 7.01
N PRO A 116 -23.47 -13.13 6.51
CA PRO A 116 -22.97 -14.34 5.88
C PRO A 116 -21.99 -14.02 4.75
N ILE A 117 -20.95 -14.85 4.62
CA ILE A 117 -20.01 -14.77 3.51
C ILE A 117 -20.75 -15.19 2.24
N ASP A 118 -20.69 -14.35 1.22
CA ASP A 118 -21.18 -14.69 -0.12
C ASP A 118 -20.24 -15.74 -0.75
N PRO A 119 -20.71 -16.96 -1.06
CA PRO A 119 -19.86 -18.01 -1.65
C PRO A 119 -19.31 -17.63 -3.03
N GLU A 120 -19.98 -16.74 -3.76
CA GLU A 120 -19.53 -16.25 -5.07
C GLU A 120 -18.77 -14.92 -4.95
N GLY A 121 -18.69 -14.38 -3.74
CA GLY A 121 -18.07 -13.10 -3.44
C GLY A 121 -16.54 -13.14 -3.36
N SER A 122 -15.95 -11.95 -3.41
CA SER A 122 -14.54 -11.71 -3.11
C SER A 122 -14.42 -11.17 -1.69
N ILE A 123 -13.47 -11.72 -0.92
CA ILE A 123 -13.18 -11.32 0.45
C ILE A 123 -11.84 -10.57 0.47
N GLU A 124 -11.77 -9.46 1.18
CA GLU A 124 -10.53 -8.73 1.35
C GLU A 124 -9.58 -9.44 2.33
N GLY A 125 -8.29 -9.29 2.08
CA GLY A 125 -7.24 -9.90 2.90
C GLY A 125 -7.05 -9.23 4.25
N ASN A 126 -6.60 -10.03 5.22
CA ASN A 126 -6.22 -9.55 6.54
C ASN A 126 -4.71 -9.26 6.62
N SER A 127 -4.34 -8.00 6.83
CA SER A 127 -3.05 -7.66 7.46
C SER A 127 -3.15 -7.86 8.97
N ILE A 128 -2.01 -7.88 9.66
CA ILE A 128 -1.98 -8.06 11.12
C ILE A 128 -2.74 -6.93 11.81
N LEU A 129 -2.46 -5.67 11.43
CA LEU A 129 -3.16 -4.51 11.98
C LEU A 129 -4.65 -4.59 11.71
N TYR A 130 -5.05 -4.91 10.48
CA TYR A 130 -6.46 -4.97 10.12
C TYR A 130 -7.21 -6.07 10.89
N ALA A 131 -6.62 -7.26 11.02
CA ALA A 131 -7.19 -8.35 11.80
C ALA A 131 -7.36 -7.98 13.29
N LEU A 132 -6.36 -7.31 13.87
CA LEU A 132 -6.42 -6.84 15.26
C LEU A 132 -7.51 -5.77 15.44
N LEU A 133 -7.68 -4.87 14.48
CA LEU A 133 -8.76 -3.87 14.52
C LEU A 133 -10.15 -4.53 14.36
N LYS A 134 -10.32 -5.51 13.46
CA LYS A 134 -11.57 -6.29 13.40
C LYS A 134 -11.86 -6.96 14.74
N TYR A 135 -10.87 -7.61 15.34
CA TYR A 135 -11.01 -8.26 16.64
C TYR A 135 -11.39 -7.26 17.74
N ALA A 136 -10.73 -6.09 17.77
CA ALA A 136 -11.02 -5.05 18.76
C ALA A 136 -12.44 -4.48 18.64
N VAL A 137 -12.97 -4.36 17.41
CA VAL A 137 -14.32 -3.80 17.16
C VAL A 137 -15.43 -4.84 17.38
N PHE A 138 -15.23 -6.08 16.91
CA PHE A 138 -16.28 -7.11 16.91
C PHE A 138 -16.13 -8.16 18.00
N GLY A 139 -15.01 -8.18 18.74
CA GLY A 139 -14.73 -9.13 19.81
C GLY A 139 -14.43 -10.56 19.35
N ARG A 140 -14.26 -10.79 18.04
CA ARG A 140 -14.00 -12.11 17.45
C ARG A 140 -13.15 -12.02 16.19
N TRP A 141 -12.48 -13.12 15.85
CA TRP A 141 -11.68 -13.23 14.63
C TRP A 141 -12.59 -13.39 13.41
N LEU A 142 -12.39 -12.56 12.39
CA LEU A 142 -13.19 -12.52 11.17
C LEU A 142 -12.28 -12.48 9.92
N PRO A 143 -12.62 -13.18 8.82
CA PRO A 143 -13.77 -14.08 8.66
C PRO A 143 -13.69 -15.32 9.55
N GLY A 144 -14.85 -15.83 9.99
CA GLY A 144 -14.96 -17.02 10.83
C GLY A 144 -16.40 -17.50 10.94
N GLU A 145 -16.61 -18.81 11.10
CA GLU A 145 -17.94 -19.41 11.29
C GLU A 145 -18.96 -19.07 10.17
N GLY A 146 -18.48 -18.92 8.92
CA GLY A 146 -19.34 -18.62 7.76
C GLY A 146 -19.83 -17.17 7.67
N VAL A 147 -19.34 -16.27 8.53
CA VAL A 147 -19.67 -14.85 8.52
C VAL A 147 -18.41 -13.99 8.41
N ASP A 148 -18.56 -12.80 7.84
CA ASP A 148 -17.52 -11.77 7.81
C ASP A 148 -18.15 -10.37 7.87
N VAL A 149 -17.29 -9.37 7.97
CA VAL A 149 -17.66 -7.96 7.97
C VAL A 149 -18.03 -7.54 6.55
N HIS A 150 -19.29 -7.14 6.34
CA HIS A 150 -19.72 -6.51 5.10
C HIS A 150 -19.31 -5.05 5.15
N LEU A 151 -18.19 -4.72 4.51
CA LEU A 151 -17.53 -3.42 4.69
C LEU A 151 -18.38 -2.26 4.20
N HIS A 152 -18.62 -1.30 5.11
CA HIS A 152 -19.04 0.04 4.75
C HIS A 152 -18.02 0.65 3.77
N PRO A 153 -18.42 1.47 2.77
CA PRO A 153 -17.48 2.03 1.80
C PRO A 153 -16.30 2.80 2.41
N THR A 154 -16.50 3.42 3.58
CA THR A 154 -15.41 4.03 4.38
C THR A 154 -14.38 3.00 4.84
N ALA A 155 -14.81 1.85 5.35
CA ALA A 155 -13.91 0.79 5.82
C ALA A 155 -13.10 0.22 4.66
N LEU A 156 -13.78 -0.07 3.54
CA LEU A 156 -13.14 -0.56 2.33
C LEU A 156 -12.10 0.43 1.79
N ALA A 157 -12.44 1.72 1.70
CA ALA A 157 -11.51 2.77 1.27
C ALA A 157 -10.30 2.91 2.21
N ALA A 158 -10.50 2.81 3.53
CA ALA A 158 -9.42 2.89 4.49
C ALA A 158 -8.52 1.64 4.46
N TRP A 159 -9.10 0.45 4.24
CA TRP A 159 -8.35 -0.79 3.99
C TRP A 159 -7.50 -0.69 2.71
N VAL A 160 -8.07 -0.14 1.62
CA VAL A 160 -7.31 0.19 0.41
C VAL A 160 -6.18 1.16 0.74
N GLY A 161 -6.44 2.18 1.57
CA GLY A 161 -5.42 3.10 2.06
C GLY A 161 -4.25 2.38 2.73
N LEU A 162 -4.52 1.43 3.62
CA LEU A 162 -3.47 0.59 4.23
C LEU A 162 -2.69 -0.19 3.16
N LEU A 163 -3.37 -0.77 2.18
CA LEU A 163 -2.74 -1.51 1.09
C LEU A 163 -1.82 -0.61 0.26
N VAL A 164 -2.28 0.59 -0.13
CA VAL A 164 -1.47 1.56 -0.88
C VAL A 164 -0.26 2.01 -0.06
N THR A 165 -0.43 2.27 1.25
CA THR A 165 0.70 2.59 2.11
C THR A 165 1.68 1.43 2.24
N ALA A 166 1.20 0.18 2.34
CA ALA A 166 2.05 -1.00 2.37
C ALA A 166 2.89 -1.12 1.10
N ILE A 167 2.28 -0.88 -0.05
CA ILE A 167 2.96 -0.83 -1.34
C ILE A 167 4.05 0.25 -1.32
N ASN A 168 3.71 1.47 -0.92
CA ASN A 168 4.68 2.56 -0.85
C ASN A 168 5.82 2.28 0.14
N LEU A 169 5.59 1.52 1.20
CA LEU A 169 6.62 1.12 2.16
C LEU A 169 7.46 -0.08 1.73
N MET A 170 7.22 -0.67 0.57
CA MET A 170 8.13 -1.70 0.05
C MET A 170 9.53 -1.12 -0.16
N PRO A 171 10.59 -1.82 0.28
CA PRO A 171 11.96 -1.32 0.23
C PRO A 171 12.57 -1.50 -1.17
N ILE A 172 11.95 -0.87 -2.18
CA ILE A 172 12.30 -1.05 -3.58
C ILE A 172 12.00 0.22 -4.38
N GLY A 173 12.82 0.50 -5.40
CA GLY A 173 12.49 1.53 -6.36
C GLY A 173 12.55 2.94 -5.78
N GLN A 174 11.75 3.81 -6.38
CA GLN A 174 11.50 5.18 -5.92
C GLN A 174 10.31 5.26 -4.94
N LEU A 175 9.86 4.11 -4.42
CA LEU A 175 8.83 4.08 -3.39
C LEU A 175 9.39 4.64 -2.09
N ASP A 176 8.50 5.05 -1.20
CA ASP A 176 8.84 5.64 0.10
C ASP A 176 9.72 4.71 0.94
N GLY A 177 9.40 3.42 0.96
CA GLY A 177 10.19 2.37 1.59
C GLY A 177 11.56 2.21 0.96
N GLY A 178 11.69 2.43 -0.35
CA GLY A 178 12.96 2.50 -1.07
C GLY A 178 13.84 3.64 -0.58
N HIS A 179 13.28 4.85 -0.43
CA HIS A 179 13.98 6.00 0.14
C HIS A 179 14.42 5.75 1.59
N ILE A 180 13.54 5.20 2.43
CA ILE A 180 13.83 4.83 3.83
C ILE A 180 14.94 3.79 3.89
N ALA A 181 14.84 2.71 3.10
CA ALA A 181 15.79 1.61 3.11
C ALA A 181 17.13 2.01 2.50
N ARG A 182 17.14 2.82 1.43
CA ARG A 182 18.36 3.43 0.87
C ARG A 182 19.06 4.29 1.91
N ALA A 183 18.33 5.11 2.64
CA ALA A 183 18.91 5.93 3.68
C ALA A 183 19.45 5.10 4.87
N ALA A 184 18.71 4.07 5.30
CA ALA A 184 19.12 3.22 6.41
C ALA A 184 20.29 2.27 6.08
N LEU A 185 20.30 1.68 4.88
CA LEU A 185 21.21 0.59 4.49
C LEU A 185 22.32 1.01 3.52
N GLY A 186 22.22 2.19 2.90
CA GLY A 186 23.11 2.64 1.82
C GLY A 186 22.98 1.75 0.58
N ASP A 187 24.09 1.48 -0.11
CA ASP A 187 24.13 0.63 -1.32
C ASP A 187 23.74 -0.82 -1.09
N ARG A 188 23.68 -1.28 0.17
CA ARG A 188 23.18 -2.62 0.48
C ARG A 188 21.71 -2.81 0.09
N HIS A 189 20.93 -1.74 0.03
CA HIS A 189 19.54 -1.77 -0.44
C HIS A 189 19.41 -2.42 -1.82
N GLU A 190 20.33 -2.15 -2.74
CA GLU A 190 20.30 -2.70 -4.10
C GLU A 190 20.37 -4.23 -4.11
N ARG A 191 21.25 -4.77 -3.26
CA ARG A 191 21.39 -6.22 -3.07
C ARG A 191 20.14 -6.83 -2.43
N TRP A 192 19.51 -6.14 -1.49
CA TRP A 192 18.27 -6.58 -0.87
C TRP A 192 17.09 -6.57 -1.85
N SER A 193 16.94 -5.51 -2.63
CA SER A 193 15.95 -5.42 -3.71
C SER A 193 16.10 -6.56 -4.73
N ALA A 194 17.34 -6.86 -5.14
CA ALA A 194 17.63 -7.98 -6.03
C ALA A 194 17.21 -9.34 -5.44
N ARG A 195 17.47 -9.56 -4.13
CA ARG A 195 17.05 -10.78 -3.43
C ARG A 195 15.53 -10.86 -3.28
N LEU A 196 14.87 -9.75 -2.97
CA LEU A 196 13.41 -9.70 -2.87
C LEU A 196 12.75 -10.14 -4.17
N ASN A 197 13.26 -9.72 -5.32
CA ASN A 197 12.71 -10.15 -6.61
C ASN A 197 12.69 -11.69 -6.80
N ILE A 198 13.69 -12.39 -6.24
CA ILE A 198 13.78 -13.86 -6.28
C ILE A 198 12.89 -14.50 -5.22
N VAL A 199 12.78 -13.88 -4.04
CA VAL A 199 12.03 -14.41 -2.90
C VAL A 199 10.51 -14.30 -3.11
N LEU A 200 10.03 -13.24 -3.77
CA LEU A 200 8.59 -13.00 -3.94
C LEU A 200 7.84 -14.13 -4.68
N PRO A 201 8.35 -14.68 -5.81
CA PRO A 201 7.73 -15.86 -6.42
C PRO A 201 7.67 -17.08 -5.49
N VAL A 202 8.72 -17.29 -4.67
CA VAL A 202 8.75 -18.39 -3.70
C VAL A 202 7.68 -18.19 -2.63
N ILE A 203 7.53 -16.96 -2.12
CA ILE A 203 6.44 -16.62 -1.19
C ILE A 203 5.09 -16.89 -1.85
N GLY A 204 4.89 -16.46 -3.11
CA GLY A 204 3.66 -16.71 -3.85
C GLY A 204 3.34 -18.21 -3.97
N LEU A 205 4.32 -19.05 -4.29
CA LEU A 205 4.14 -20.50 -4.35
C LEU A 205 3.82 -21.12 -2.98
N VAL A 206 4.46 -20.64 -1.90
CA VAL A 206 4.17 -21.11 -0.53
C VAL A 206 2.75 -20.72 -0.12
N VAL A 207 2.36 -19.47 -0.34
CA VAL A 207 1.01 -18.97 -0.02
C VAL A 207 -0.04 -19.71 -0.86
N GLY A 208 0.19 -19.85 -2.16
CA GLY A 208 -0.66 -20.63 -3.06
C GLY A 208 -0.78 -22.09 -2.62
N GLY A 209 0.33 -22.72 -2.20
CA GLY A 209 0.34 -24.08 -1.67
C GLY A 209 -0.49 -24.21 -0.39
N ILE A 210 -0.37 -23.28 0.55
CA ILE A 210 -1.19 -23.24 1.77
C ILE A 210 -2.67 -23.09 1.42
N MET A 211 -3.00 -22.20 0.49
CA MET A 211 -4.38 -22.00 0.03
C MET A 211 -4.93 -23.23 -0.69
N PHE A 212 -4.12 -23.89 -1.52
CA PHE A 212 -4.49 -25.14 -2.17
C PHE A 212 -4.83 -26.22 -1.14
N LEU A 213 -3.96 -26.43 -0.14
CA LEU A 213 -4.19 -27.40 0.93
C LEU A 213 -5.46 -27.06 1.72
N ALA A 214 -5.66 -25.78 2.07
CA ALA A 214 -6.89 -25.34 2.75
C ALA A 214 -8.16 -25.63 1.93
N ALA A 215 -8.11 -25.44 0.60
CA ALA A 215 -9.25 -25.76 -0.26
C ALA A 215 -9.51 -27.26 -0.39
N ARG A 216 -8.45 -28.08 -0.41
CA ARG A 216 -8.56 -29.53 -0.40
C ARG A 216 -9.15 -30.05 0.92
N ASP A 217 -8.73 -29.48 2.04
CA ASP A 217 -9.28 -29.80 3.37
C ASP A 217 -10.75 -29.38 3.50
N ALA A 218 -11.17 -28.33 2.79
CA ALA A 218 -12.57 -27.92 2.66
C ALA A 218 -13.40 -28.78 1.68
N GLY A 219 -12.80 -29.83 1.10
CA GLY A 219 -13.49 -30.78 0.22
C GLY A 219 -13.64 -30.36 -1.25
N LYS A 220 -13.00 -29.25 -1.67
CA LYS A 220 -12.98 -28.83 -3.08
C LYS A 220 -12.20 -29.83 -3.93
N ASP A 221 -12.58 -29.99 -5.19
CA ASP A 221 -11.81 -30.82 -6.13
C ASP A 221 -10.44 -30.18 -6.46
N VAL A 222 -9.62 -30.85 -7.28
CA VAL A 222 -8.29 -30.33 -7.61
C VAL A 222 -8.37 -29.05 -8.46
N GLY A 223 -9.36 -28.93 -9.35
CA GLY A 223 -9.53 -27.77 -10.22
C GLY A 223 -9.91 -26.52 -9.43
N ASP A 224 -10.91 -26.65 -8.57
CA ASP A 224 -11.39 -25.59 -7.68
C ASP A 224 -10.32 -25.18 -6.66
N ALA A 225 -9.56 -26.15 -6.13
CA ALA A 225 -8.45 -25.86 -5.23
C ALA A 225 -7.31 -25.09 -5.93
N LEU A 226 -7.00 -25.42 -7.19
CA LEU A 226 -6.05 -24.65 -8.00
C LEU A 226 -6.59 -23.24 -8.31
N TYR A 227 -7.89 -23.14 -8.60
CA TYR A 227 -8.55 -21.86 -8.84
C TYR A 227 -8.47 -20.98 -7.60
N TYR A 228 -8.70 -21.51 -6.40
CA TYR A 228 -8.55 -20.74 -5.15
C TYR A 228 -7.08 -20.39 -4.86
N ALA A 229 -6.15 -21.32 -5.07
CA ALA A 229 -4.72 -21.09 -4.85
C ALA A 229 -4.14 -19.96 -5.71
N LYS A 230 -4.70 -19.72 -6.91
CA LYS A 230 -4.25 -18.65 -7.81
C LYS A 230 -4.29 -17.28 -7.13
N ASP A 231 -5.27 -17.04 -6.27
CA ASP A 231 -5.44 -15.76 -5.57
C ASP A 231 -4.26 -15.50 -4.62
N GLY A 232 -3.64 -16.57 -4.11
CA GLY A 232 -2.42 -16.54 -3.32
C GLY A 232 -1.13 -16.40 -4.12
N VAL A 233 -1.12 -16.76 -5.41
CA VAL A 233 0.10 -16.73 -6.25
C VAL A 233 0.19 -15.45 -7.08
N ILE A 234 -0.92 -15.04 -7.71
CA ILE A 234 -0.96 -13.96 -8.70
C ILE A 234 -0.43 -12.62 -8.15
N PRO A 235 -0.83 -12.15 -6.94
CA PRO A 235 -0.33 -10.88 -6.41
C PRO A 235 1.20 -10.84 -6.34
N TRP A 236 1.82 -11.92 -5.88
CA TRP A 236 3.28 -12.03 -5.76
C TRP A 236 3.97 -12.12 -7.12
N ALA A 237 3.37 -12.81 -8.08
CA ALA A 237 3.88 -12.87 -9.45
C ALA A 237 3.85 -11.48 -10.11
N ILE A 238 2.75 -10.74 -9.95
CA ILE A 238 2.63 -9.35 -10.42
C ILE A 238 3.73 -8.49 -9.78
N TRP A 239 3.92 -8.58 -8.46
CA TRP A 239 5.00 -7.86 -7.79
C TRP A 239 6.38 -8.25 -8.29
N ALA A 240 6.68 -9.55 -8.45
CA ALA A 240 7.96 -9.99 -8.98
C ALA A 240 8.25 -9.42 -10.39
N VAL A 241 7.23 -9.39 -11.26
CA VAL A 241 7.34 -8.79 -12.60
C VAL A 241 7.54 -7.28 -12.51
N LEU A 242 6.69 -6.56 -11.76
CA LEU A 242 6.77 -5.11 -11.62
C LEU A 242 8.14 -4.68 -11.09
N LEU A 243 8.61 -5.34 -10.03
CA LEU A 243 9.92 -5.05 -9.45
C LEU A 243 11.05 -5.39 -10.40
N GLY A 244 10.92 -6.46 -11.19
CA GLY A 244 11.89 -6.82 -12.22
C GLY A 244 11.95 -5.80 -13.36
N VAL A 245 10.80 -5.26 -13.76
CA VAL A 245 10.71 -4.18 -14.76
C VAL A 245 11.30 -2.90 -14.20
N MET A 246 10.91 -2.48 -13.00
CA MET A 246 11.45 -1.29 -12.33
C MET A 246 12.97 -1.38 -12.16
N ARG A 247 13.50 -2.57 -11.87
CA ARG A 247 14.95 -2.82 -11.81
C ARG A 247 15.66 -2.57 -13.12
N ARG A 248 15.07 -3.05 -14.21
CA ARG A 248 15.66 -2.94 -15.54
C ARG A 248 15.54 -1.53 -16.12
N SER A 249 14.46 -0.81 -15.81
CA SER A 249 14.20 0.52 -16.36
C SER A 249 14.87 1.64 -15.58
N ALA A 250 15.16 1.46 -14.28
CA ALA A 250 15.65 2.54 -13.43
C ALA A 250 17.15 2.84 -13.52
N GLY A 251 18.00 1.98 -14.11
CA GLY A 251 19.45 2.11 -13.91
C GLY A 251 19.81 2.03 -12.42
N GLU A 252 20.96 2.54 -11.96
CA GLU A 252 21.24 2.65 -10.51
C GLU A 252 20.05 3.35 -9.81
N TYR A 253 19.33 2.60 -8.97
CA TYR A 253 17.97 2.93 -8.49
C TYR A 253 17.82 4.29 -7.81
N HIS A 254 18.92 4.88 -7.36
CA HIS A 254 18.95 6.22 -6.81
C HIS A 254 20.25 6.93 -7.17
N PRO A 255 20.20 8.24 -7.43
CA PRO A 255 21.37 9.09 -7.41
C PRO A 255 22.15 8.91 -6.11
N PRO A 256 23.50 9.03 -6.13
CA PRO A 256 24.30 8.83 -4.94
C PRO A 256 23.85 9.78 -3.82
N VAL A 257 23.57 9.17 -2.67
CA VAL A 257 23.34 9.87 -1.40
C VAL A 257 24.63 9.90 -0.61
N ASP A 258 24.78 10.89 0.25
CA ASP A 258 25.92 11.02 1.12
C ASP A 258 26.09 9.81 2.07
N GLU A 259 27.34 9.63 2.50
CA GLU A 259 27.72 8.55 3.41
C GLU A 259 27.47 8.88 4.88
N THR A 260 26.94 10.08 5.16
CA THR A 260 26.66 10.51 6.54
C THR A 260 25.73 9.51 7.22
N PRO A 261 26.09 8.93 8.38
CA PRO A 261 25.22 7.97 9.03
C PRO A 261 23.93 8.63 9.53
N LEU A 262 22.80 7.91 9.45
CA LEU A 262 21.57 8.35 10.13
C LEU A 262 21.83 8.51 11.63
N ASP A 263 21.28 9.58 12.20
CA ASP A 263 21.26 9.79 13.64
C ASP A 263 20.43 8.72 14.37
N GLY A 264 20.57 8.64 15.70
CA GLY A 264 19.90 7.63 16.51
C GLY A 264 18.37 7.66 16.41
N LYS A 265 17.76 8.85 16.29
CA LYS A 265 16.30 9.01 16.22
C LYS A 265 15.77 8.46 14.90
N ARG A 266 16.44 8.77 13.79
CA ARG A 266 16.09 8.26 12.46
C ARG A 266 16.29 6.75 12.34
N ARG A 267 17.29 6.18 13.00
CA ARG A 267 17.45 4.71 13.05
C ARG A 267 16.31 4.03 13.78
N VAL A 268 15.87 4.56 14.92
CA VAL A 268 14.70 4.05 15.64
C VAL A 268 13.46 4.17 14.76
N LEU A 269 13.27 5.32 14.10
CA LEU A 269 12.15 5.52 13.19
C LEU A 269 12.20 4.56 12.00
N ALA A 270 13.38 4.21 11.47
CA ALA A 270 13.52 3.24 10.39
C ALA A 270 12.99 1.85 10.81
N ILE A 271 13.27 1.44 12.05
CA ILE A 271 12.75 0.20 12.62
C ILE A 271 11.23 0.29 12.79
N VAL A 272 10.73 1.43 13.30
CA VAL A 272 9.28 1.65 13.42
C VAL A 272 8.59 1.56 12.05
N MET A 273 9.16 2.16 11.00
CA MET A 273 8.60 2.08 9.65
C MET A 273 8.60 0.65 9.10
N LEU A 274 9.64 -0.14 9.39
CA LEU A 274 9.69 -1.56 9.04
C LEU A 274 8.61 -2.36 9.79
N VAL A 275 8.43 -2.11 11.09
CA VAL A 275 7.37 -2.75 11.88
C VAL A 275 6.00 -2.37 11.33
N ILE A 276 5.77 -1.09 11.02
CA ILE A 276 4.53 -0.63 10.39
C ILE A 276 4.28 -1.38 9.09
N PHE A 277 5.28 -1.47 8.20
CA PHE A 277 5.16 -2.22 6.95
C PHE A 277 4.72 -3.67 7.19
N VAL A 278 5.35 -4.38 8.13
CA VAL A 278 4.98 -5.76 8.49
C VAL A 278 3.56 -5.84 9.05
N LEU A 279 3.12 -4.84 9.81
CA LEU A 279 1.77 -4.82 10.38
C LEU A 279 0.69 -4.59 9.33
N ILE A 280 0.97 -3.81 8.29
CA ILE A 280 -0.04 -3.41 7.29
C ILE A 280 0.03 -4.18 5.97
N VAL A 281 1.12 -4.90 5.70
CA VAL A 281 1.23 -5.70 4.47
C VAL A 281 0.15 -6.79 4.44
N THR A 282 -0.55 -6.88 3.32
CA THR A 282 -1.59 -7.89 3.08
C THR A 282 -1.10 -8.87 2.02
N PRO A 283 -0.66 -10.09 2.40
CA PRO A 283 -0.13 -11.09 1.47
C PRO A 283 -1.05 -11.45 0.31
N VAL A 284 -2.35 -11.52 0.59
CA VAL A 284 -3.40 -11.89 -0.38
C VAL A 284 -4.46 -10.81 -0.28
N PRO A 285 -4.37 -9.72 -1.07
CA PRO A 285 -5.27 -8.57 -0.95
C PRO A 285 -6.74 -8.93 -1.16
N PHE A 286 -7.02 -9.83 -2.10
CA PHE A 286 -8.35 -10.35 -2.36
C PHE A 286 -8.28 -11.84 -2.65
N ARG A 287 -9.31 -12.57 -2.24
CA ARG A 287 -9.48 -13.99 -2.54
C ARG A 287 -10.96 -14.33 -2.67
N SER A 288 -11.29 -15.36 -3.44
CA SER A 288 -12.63 -15.94 -3.43
C SER A 288 -13.01 -16.46 -2.03
N ALA A 289 -14.31 -16.53 -1.74
CA ALA A 289 -14.80 -17.30 -0.59
C ALA A 289 -14.48 -18.80 -0.78
N LEU A 290 -14.15 -19.48 0.32
CA LEU A 290 -13.84 -20.92 0.33
C LEU A 290 -15.04 -21.74 0.78
#